data_AF-A0A969TPH3-F1
#
_entry.id   AF-A0A969TPH3-F1
#
_cell.length_a   1.000
_cell.length_b   1.000
_cell.length_c   1.000
_cell.angle_alpha   90.00
_cell.angle_beta   90.00
_cell.angle_gamma   90.00
#
_symmetry.space_group_name_H-M   'P 1'
#
loop_
_entity.id
_entity.type
_entity.pdbx_description
1 polymer ?
#
loop_
_entity_poly.entity_id
_entity_poly.type
_entity_poly.pdbx_seq_one_letter_code
_entity_poly.pdbx_strand_id
1 'polypeptide(L)' 'MIIVQADKAIAELRPISSSGKQLRPFGLCAGEFTVPDDFDAPLPEDLLNAFEGK' A
#
# COMPACT_ATOMS: atom_id res chain seq x y z
N MET A 1 1.45 26.47 6.17
CA MET A 1 0.12 26.94 6.62
C MET A 1 -0.14 26.37 8.00
N ILE A 2 -0.57 27.17 8.98
CA ILE A 2 -0.82 26.68 10.35
C ILE A 2 -2.30 26.31 10.48
N ILE A 3 -2.58 25.12 11.02
CA ILE A 3 -3.92 24.67 11.40
C ILE A 3 -4.12 25.03 12.87
N VAL A 4 -5.16 25.81 13.15
CA VAL A 4 -5.52 26.28 14.48
C VAL A 4 -6.88 25.70 14.87
N GLN A 5 -6.99 25.21 16.10
CA GLN A 5 -8.25 24.77 16.71
C GLN A 5 -8.34 25.38 18.11
N ALA A 6 -9.46 26.04 18.43
CA ALA A 6 -9.67 26.72 19.71
C ALA A 6 -8.51 27.67 20.09
N ASP A 7 -8.14 28.55 19.15
CA ASP A 7 -7.02 29.52 19.26
C ASP A 7 -5.65 28.92 19.58
N LYS A 8 -5.52 27.59 19.51
CA LYS A 8 -4.27 26.87 19.68
C LYS A 8 -3.81 26.32 18.33
N ALA A 9 -2.56 26.62 17.96
CA ALA A 9 -1.93 25.96 16.82
C ALA A 9 -1.77 24.47 17.12
N ILE A 10 -2.33 23.61 16.26
CA ILE A 10 -2.33 22.16 16.44
C ILE A 10 -1.52 21.40 15.39
N ALA A 11 -1.34 21.99 14.20
CA ALA A 11 -0.55 21.39 13.14
C ALA A 11 -0.06 22.44 12.14
N GLU A 12 0.84 22.03 11.26
CA GLU A 12 1.32 22.83 10.14
C GLU A 12 1.29 21.98 8.87
N LEU A 13 0.66 22.49 7.82
CA LEU A 13 0.85 21.99 6.47
C LEU A 13 2.17 22.53 5.92
N ARG A 14 3.06 21.61 5.56
CA ARG A 14 4.27 21.86 4.80
C ARG A 14 4.17 21.16 3.45
N PRO A 15 4.84 21.67 2.40
CA PRO A 15 5.06 20.90 1.19
C PRO A 15 5.69 19.55 1.53
N ILE A 16 5.30 18.51 0.81
CA ILE A 16 6.00 17.23 0.89
C ILE A 16 7.44 17.49 0.43
N SER A 17 8.39 17.42 1.35
CA SER A 17 9.81 17.43 0.99
C SER A 17 10.04 16.23 0.07
N SER A 18 10.58 16.45 -1.13
CA SER A 18 10.96 15.35 -2.01
C SER A 18 11.96 14.47 -1.27
N SER A 19 11.49 13.35 -0.72
CA SER A 19 12.28 12.41 0.06
C SER A 19 13.20 11.67 -0.88
N GLY A 20 14.37 12.26 -1.16
CA GLY A 20 15.45 11.65 -1.93
C GLY A 20 15.15 11.48 -3.42
N LYS A 21 16.18 11.69 -4.26
CA LYS A 21 16.16 11.31 -5.69
C LYS A 21 16.18 9.78 -5.88
N GLN A 22 15.89 9.01 -4.84
CA GLN A 22 16.04 7.57 -4.87
C GLN A 22 14.84 6.94 -5.58
N LEU A 23 15.14 6.11 -6.57
CA LEU A 23 14.13 5.32 -7.26
C LEU A 23 13.44 4.41 -6.24
N ARG A 24 12.11 4.27 -6.38
CA ARG A 24 11.37 3.33 -5.56
C ARG A 24 11.92 1.91 -5.81
N PRO A 25 12.24 1.15 -4.75
CA PRO A 25 12.63 -0.24 -4.93
C PRO A 25 11.47 -1.01 -5.58
N PHE A 26 11.78 -1.85 -6.56
CA PHE A 26 10.85 -2.78 -7.17
C PHE A 26 11.01 -4.16 -6.53
N GLY A 27 9.98 -5.00 -6.64
CA GLY A 27 10.06 -6.39 -6.17
C GLY A 27 10.21 -6.52 -4.65
N LEU A 28 9.49 -5.70 -3.87
CA LEU A 28 9.51 -5.79 -2.40
C LEU A 28 9.05 -7.18 -1.89
N CYS A 29 8.22 -7.86 -2.67
CA CYS A 29 7.74 -9.22 -2.42
C CYS A 29 8.34 -10.24 -3.40
N ALA A 30 9.54 -9.97 -3.95
CA ALA A 30 10.17 -10.89 -4.89
C ALA A 30 10.40 -12.26 -4.24
N GLY A 31 9.85 -13.31 -4.86
CA GLY A 31 9.92 -14.68 -4.35
C GLY A 31 8.84 -15.07 -3.35
N GLU A 32 7.96 -14.15 -2.94
CA GLU A 32 6.80 -14.49 -2.08
C GLU A 32 5.64 -15.10 -2.87
N PHE A 33 5.62 -14.90 -4.19
CA PHE A 33 4.61 -15.46 -5.08
C PHE A 33 5.27 -16.04 -6.33
N THR A 34 4.88 -17.26 -6.67
CA THR A 34 5.22 -17.91 -7.93
C THR A 34 3.95 -17.98 -8.77
N VAL A 35 4.00 -17.41 -9.97
CA VAL A 35 2.89 -17.48 -10.93
C VAL A 35 2.70 -18.96 -11.32
N PRO A 36 1.50 -19.54 -11.15
CA PRO A 36 1.22 -20.89 -11.63
C PRO A 36 1.34 -21.00 -13.16
N ASP A 37 1.59 -22.20 -13.66
CA ASP A 37 1.67 -22.46 -15.11
C ASP A 37 0.35 -22.11 -15.83
N ASP A 38 -0.78 -22.31 -15.16
CA ASP A 38 -2.11 -21.87 -15.59
C ASP A 38 -2.61 -20.76 -14.67
N PHE A 39 -2.36 -19.52 -15.06
CA PHE A 39 -2.78 -18.33 -14.31
C PHE A 39 -4.30 -18.09 -14.37
N ASP A 40 -4.95 -18.57 -15.43
CA ASP A 40 -6.38 -18.38 -15.65
C ASP A 40 -7.22 -19.46 -14.94
N ALA A 41 -6.58 -20.45 -14.32
CA ALA A 41 -7.22 -21.43 -13.48
C ALA A 41 -7.99 -20.76 -12.31
N PRO A 42 -9.12 -21.36 -11.87
CA PRO A 42 -9.84 -20.85 -10.73
C PRO A 42 -8.97 -20.85 -9.47
N LEU A 43 -9.19 -19.85 -8.62
CA LEU A 43 -8.51 -19.75 -7.33
C LEU A 43 -8.88 -20.94 -6.41
N PRO A 44 -7.97 -21.37 -5.52
CA PRO A 44 -8.29 -22.33 -4.47
C PRO A 44 -9.48 -21.90 -3.61
N GLU A 45 -10.30 -22.86 -3.14
CA GLU A 45 -11.54 -22.60 -2.41
C GLU A 45 -11.33 -21.79 -1.12
N ASP A 46 -10.25 -22.08 -0.38
CA ASP A 46 -9.86 -21.37 0.83
C ASP A 46 -9.53 -19.90 0.55
N LEU A 47 -8.85 -19.63 -0.57
CA LEU A 47 -8.56 -18.28 -1.04
C LEU A 47 -9.85 -17.55 -1.44
N LEU A 48 -10.73 -18.19 -2.21
CA LEU A 48 -12.03 -17.62 -2.58
C LEU A 48 -12.87 -17.26 -1.35
N ASN A 49 -12.94 -18.14 -0.36
CA ASN A 49 -13.69 -17.89 0.88
C ASN A 49 -13.11 -16.68 1.64
N ALA A 50 -11.78 -16.55 1.71
CA ALA A 50 -11.13 -15.40 2.33
C ALA A 50 -11.44 -14.07 1.60
N PHE A 51 -11.56 -14.08 0.27
CA PHE A 51 -11.97 -12.92 -0.51
C PHE A 51 -13.46 -12.58 -0.36
N GLU A 52 -14.32 -13.59 -0.32
CA GLU A 52 -15.78 -13.44 -0.25
C GLU A 52 -16.31 -13.24 1.18
N GLY A 53 -15.44 -13.35 2.20
CA GLY A 53 -15.82 -13.21 3.61
C GLY A 53 -16.73 -14.33 4.12
N LYS A 54 -16.57 -15.54 3.58
CA LYS A 54 -17.31 -16.76 3.95
C LYS A 54 -16.54 -17.60 4.97
#